data_AF-A0A7C1RET2-F1
#
_entry.id   AF-A0A7C1RET2-F1
#
_cell.length_a   1.000
_cell.length_b   1.000
_cell.length_c   1.000
_cell.angle_alpha   90.00
_cell.angle_beta   90.00
_cell.angle_gamma   90.00
#
_symmetry.space_group_name_H-M   'P 1'
#
loop_
_entity.id
_entity.type
_entity.pdbx_description
1 polymer ?
#
loop_
_entity_poly.entity_id
_entity_poly.type
_entity_poly.pdbx_seq_one_letter_code
_entity_poly.pdbx_strand_id
1 'polypeptide(L)' 'MSAWRDISTAPKDGAVLLLMGGQHCSRGTWDDQKYNRKPRPYWRSQYGWLMGIIWDRQNQPTHWMPLPRPPKDAGT' A
#
# COMPACT_ATOMS: atom_id res chain seq x y z
N MET A 1 8.03 15.10 12.36
CA MET A 1 7.06 14.00 12.16
C MET A 1 6.59 14.07 10.72
N SER A 2 6.50 12.93 10.03
CA SER A 2 5.94 12.93 8.67
C SER A 2 4.44 13.23 8.74
N ALA A 3 3.94 14.06 7.84
CA ALA A 3 2.51 14.28 7.70
C ALA A 3 1.87 13.24 6.78
N TRP A 4 0.60 12.93 7.00
CA TRP A 4 -0.21 12.17 6.05
C TRP A 4 -0.27 12.90 4.70
N ARG A 5 -0.22 12.14 3.62
CA ARG A 5 -0.24 12.63 2.24
C ARG A 5 -1.31 11.89 1.45
N ASP A 6 -1.82 12.53 0.41
CA ASP A 6 -2.76 11.92 -0.53
C ASP A 6 -2.14 10.66 -1.17
N ILE A 7 -2.90 9.56 -1.24
CA ILE A 7 -2.43 8.27 -1.76
C ILE A 7 -1.87 8.34 -3.19
N SER A 8 -2.36 9.26 -4.02
CA SER A 8 -1.89 9.42 -5.41
C SER A 8 -0.38 9.74 -5.50
N THR A 9 0.16 10.35 -4.44
CA THR A 9 1.57 10.74 -4.29
C THR A 9 2.46 9.64 -3.71
N ALA A 10 1.89 8.49 -3.34
CA ALA A 10 2.66 7.37 -2.82
C ALA A 10 3.64 6.82 -3.88
N PRO A 11 4.85 6.41 -3.47
CA PRO A 11 5.83 5.81 -4.37
C PRO A 11 5.31 4.46 -4.89
N LYS A 12 5.08 4.36 -6.19
CA LYS A 12 4.52 3.17 -6.87
C LYS A 12 5.60 2.17 -7.30
N ASP A 13 6.85 2.61 -7.23
CA ASP A 13 8.09 1.88 -7.42
C ASP A 13 8.69 1.36 -6.10
N GLY A 14 8.18 1.86 -4.96
CA GLY A 14 8.70 1.64 -3.63
C GLY A 14 8.26 0.34 -2.95
N ALA A 15 9.11 -0.11 -2.04
CA ALA A 15 9.12 -1.45 -1.45
C ALA A 15 8.06 -1.72 -0.36
N VAL A 16 6.78 -1.41 -0.60
CA VAL A 16 5.56 -1.78 0.20
C VAL A 16 4.89 -0.63 0.95
N LEU A 17 3.55 -0.54 0.81
CA LEU A 17 2.67 0.26 1.65
C LEU A 17 2.04 -0.62 2.76
N LEU A 18 2.05 -0.20 4.03
CA LEU A 18 1.30 -0.91 5.08
C LEU A 18 -0.17 -0.47 5.08
N LEU A 19 -1.06 -1.35 4.62
CA LEU A 19 -2.50 -1.14 4.64
C LEU A 19 -3.05 -1.51 6.02
N MET A 20 -3.53 -0.54 6.78
CA MET A 20 -4.14 -0.76 8.11
C MET A 20 -5.67 -0.76 8.01
N GLY A 21 -6.27 -1.94 8.13
CA GLY A 21 -7.72 -2.13 8.15
C GLY A 21 -8.20 -2.38 9.59
N GLY A 22 -8.20 -1.34 10.42
CA GLY A 22 -8.65 -1.40 11.82
C GLY A 22 -7.78 -2.26 12.74
N GLN A 23 -7.91 -3.58 12.65
CA GLN A 23 -7.25 -4.58 13.52
C GLN A 23 -6.03 -5.25 12.86
N HIS A 24 -5.84 -5.08 11.55
CA HIS A 24 -4.80 -5.78 10.81
C HIS A 24 -3.98 -4.83 9.93
N CYS A 25 -2.67 -5.09 9.88
CA CYS A 25 -1.76 -4.47 8.93
C CYS A 25 -1.42 -5.49 7.85
N SER A 26 -1.44 -5.07 6.59
CA SER A 26 -1.04 -5.92 5.47
C SER A 26 -0.08 -5.19 4.55
N ARG A 27 0.82 -5.94 3.91
CA ARG A 27 1.65 -5.40 2.83
C ARG A 27 0.80 -5.10 1.61
N GLY A 28 0.95 -3.90 1.07
CA GLY A 28 0.35 -3.40 -0.15
C GLY A 28 1.41 -3.19 -1.24
N THR A 29 1.12 -3.62 -2.46
CA THR A 29 1.96 -3.40 -3.65
C THR A 29 1.15 -2.72 -4.74
N TRP A 30 1.76 -1.80 -5.48
CA TRP A 30 1.10 -1.21 -6.65
C TRP A 30 1.03 -2.24 -7.78
N ASP A 31 -0.16 -2.48 -8.30
CA ASP A 31 -0.39 -3.32 -9.47
C ASP A 31 -0.89 -2.40 -10.61
N ASP A 32 -0.03 -2.20 -11.62
CA ASP A 32 -0.33 -1.38 -12.78
C ASP A 32 -1.20 -2.09 -13.82
N GLN A 33 -1.44 -3.40 -13.64
CA GLN A 33 -2.16 -4.26 -14.57
C GLN A 33 -1.67 -4.15 -16.02
N LYS A 34 -0.35 -3.98 -16.23
CA LYS A 34 0.25 -3.69 -17.56
C LYS A 34 -0.17 -4.60 -18.71
N TYR A 35 -0.56 -5.84 -18.44
CA TYR A 35 -0.96 -6.83 -19.46
C TYR A 35 -2.48 -6.97 -19.65
N ASN A 36 -3.29 -6.22 -18.91
CA ASN A 36 -4.74 -6.30 -19.03
C ASN A 36 -5.23 -5.52 -20.25
N ARG A 37 -6.26 -6.02 -20.95
CA ARG A 37 -6.91 -5.32 -22.09
C ARG A 37 -7.45 -3.93 -21.71
N LYS A 38 -7.88 -3.76 -20.46
CA LYS A 38 -8.33 -2.49 -19.88
C LYS A 38 -7.70 -2.36 -18.49
N PRO A 39 -6.45 -1.84 -18.39
CA PRO A 39 -5.77 -1.69 -17.13
C PRO A 39 -6.56 -0.79 -16.18
N ARG A 40 -6.76 -1.25 -14.94
CA ARG A 40 -7.30 -0.44 -13.86
C ARG A 40 -6.40 -0.63 -12.65
N PRO A 41 -5.32 0.18 -12.58
CA PRO A 41 -4.32 0.10 -11.54
C PRO A 41 -4.91 0.28 -10.13
N TYR A 42 -4.30 -0.37 -9.15
CA TYR A 42 -4.76 -0.33 -7.77
C TYR A 42 -3.65 -0.78 -6.81
N TRP A 43 -3.79 -0.40 -5.55
CA TRP A 43 -3.01 -0.99 -4.46
C TRP A 43 -3.58 -2.36 -4.12
N ARG A 44 -2.76 -3.40 -4.33
CA ARG A 44 -3.10 -4.79 -4.04
C ARG A 44 -2.65 -5.16 -2.63
N SER A 45 -3.53 -5.77 -1.83
CA SER A 45 -3.14 -6.35 -0.54
C SER A 45 -2.43 -7.69 -0.74
N GLN A 46 -1.53 -8.05 0.19
CA GLN A 46 -0.98 -9.41 0.28
C GLN A 46 -2.08 -10.48 0.47
N TYR A 47 -3.26 -10.09 0.95
CA TYR A 47 -4.42 -10.97 1.09
C TYR A 47 -5.38 -10.92 -0.11
N GLY A 48 -5.01 -10.22 -1.19
CA GLY A 48 -5.84 -10.13 -2.41
C GLY A 48 -6.09 -11.49 -3.08
N TRP A 49 -5.32 -12.53 -2.76
CA TRP A 49 -5.60 -13.91 -3.19
C TRP A 49 -6.79 -14.54 -2.44
N LEU A 50 -7.03 -14.13 -1.19
CA LEU A 50 -8.12 -14.63 -0.36
C LEU A 50 -9.38 -13.77 -0.51
N MET A 51 -9.22 -12.44 -0.47
CA MET A 51 -10.32 -11.47 -0.54
C MET A 51 -10.73 -11.12 -1.98
N GLY A 52 -9.83 -11.31 -2.95
CA GLY A 52 -10.06 -11.02 -4.36
C GLY A 52 -9.86 -9.56 -4.76
N ILE A 53 -9.77 -9.32 -6.08
CA ILE A 53 -9.50 -8.00 -6.69
C ILE A 53 -10.63 -7.00 -6.42
N ILE A 54 -11.88 -7.47 -6.36
CA ILE A 54 -13.05 -6.59 -6.11
C ILE A 54 -12.92 -5.95 -4.73
N TRP A 55 -12.59 -6.75 -3.71
CA TRP A 55 -12.42 -6.27 -2.34
C TRP A 55 -11.27 -5.26 -2.25
N ASP A 56 -10.11 -5.55 -2.83
CA ASP A 56 -8.97 -4.61 -2.84
C ASP A 56 -9.37 -3.26 -3.44
N ARG A 57 -10.10 -3.27 -4.56
CA ARG A 57 -10.54 -2.03 -5.23
C ARG A 57 -11.58 -1.24 -4.46
N GLN A 58 -12.44 -1.90 -3.69
CA GLN A 58 -13.43 -1.23 -2.83
C GLN A 58 -12.78 -0.64 -1.57
N ASN A 59 -11.64 -1.18 -1.15
CA ASN A 59 -10.95 -0.80 0.10
C ASN A 59 -9.58 -0.18 -0.18
N GLN A 60 -9.49 0.71 -1.18
CA GLN A 60 -8.23 1.40 -1.49
C GLN A 60 -7.81 2.34 -0.35
N PRO A 61 -6.51 2.41 -0.02
CA PRO A 61 -6.02 3.41 0.92
C PRO A 61 -6.28 4.80 0.36
N THR A 62 -6.62 5.74 1.23
CA THR A 62 -6.86 7.16 0.84
C THR A 62 -5.65 8.04 1.11
N HIS A 63 -4.79 7.63 2.04
CA HIS A 63 -3.61 8.38 2.45
C HIS A 63 -2.43 7.46 2.69
N TRP A 64 -1.22 8.02 2.69
CA TRP A 64 0.00 7.32 3.06
C TRP A 64 0.91 8.24 3.88
N MET A 65 1.91 7.65 4.52
CA MET A 65 2.95 8.37 5.24
C MET A 65 4.29 7.69 4.98
N PRO A 66 5.38 8.44 4.71
CA PRO A 66 6.69 7.83 4.60
C PRO A 66 7.09 7.23 5.96
N LEU A 67 7.75 6.08 5.91
CA LEU A 67 8.29 5.45 7.11
C LEU A 67 9.21 6.45 7.84
N PRO A 68 9.12 6.52 9.19
CA PRO A 68 10.10 7.29 9.95
C PRO A 68 11.50 6.74 9.65
N ARG A 69 12.52 7.59 9.77
CA ARG A 69 13.90 7.09 9.72
C ARG A 69 14.05 6.00 10.79
N PRO A 70 14.82 4.92 10.52
CA PRO A 70 15.15 3.94 11.53
C PRO A 70 15.61 4.64 12.82
N PRO A 71 15.25 4.13 14.01
CA PRO A 71 15.78 4.64 15.27
C PRO A 71 17.31 4.70 15.20
N LYS A 72 17.91 5.77 15.71
CA LYS A 72 19.38 5.93 15.66
C LYS A 72 20.13 4.91 16.50
N ASP A 73 19.46 4.15 17.37
CA ASP A 73 20.06 3.10 18.17
C ASP A 73 19.11 1.90 18.26
N ALA A 74 19.43 0.86 17.50
CA ALA A 74 18.95 -0.51 17.74
C ALA A 74 20.17 -1.41 17.94
N GLY A 75 20.92 -1.14 19.03
CA GLY A 75 21.83 -2.08 19.68
C GLY A 75 23.24 -2.22 19.10
N THR A 76 24.21 -1.83 19.94
CA THR A 76 25.61 -2.31 20.10
C THR A 76 26.55 -2.33 18.90
#